data_AF-A0A971AMZ4-F1
#
_entry.id   AF-A0A971AMZ4-F1
#
_cell.length_a   1.000
_cell.length_b   1.000
_cell.length_c   1.000
_cell.angle_alpha   90.00
_cell.angle_beta   90.00
_cell.angle_gamma   90.00
#
_symmetry.space_group_name_H-M   'P 1'
#
loop_
_entity.id
_entity.type
_entity.pdbx_description
1 polymer ?
#
loop_
_entity_poly.entity_id
_entity_poly.type
_entity_poly.pdbx_seq_one_letter_code
_entity_poly.pdbx_strand_id
1 'polypeptide(L)'
;METMPISKNNKGFTLIEVVSALLILVVVAVPLTYIFFQGSWGSEISGKRAVALNFAQQKMEEIIAEGRAVEEEGNFSEAPGYTYRISVTPDGKMHLVTVTVFYEVMGKSQRLSLSTLLPGG
;
A
#
# COMPACT_ATOMS: atom_id res chain seq x y z
N MET A 1 -44.67 40.59 12.97
CA MET A 1 -43.63 39.65 13.43
C MET A 1 -44.36 38.40 13.87
N GLU A 2 -44.65 37.48 12.94
CA GLU A 2 -45.33 36.22 13.26
C GLU A 2 -44.33 35.26 13.90
N THR A 3 -44.59 34.85 15.14
CA THR A 3 -43.84 33.77 15.79
C THR A 3 -44.43 32.45 15.35
N MET A 4 -43.74 31.77 14.44
CA MET A 4 -44.09 30.42 14.00
C MET A 4 -43.96 29.46 15.19
N PRO A 5 -45.02 28.72 15.57
CA PRO A 5 -44.95 27.80 16.69
C PRO A 5 -44.06 26.61 16.31
N ILE A 6 -42.93 26.45 16.99
CA ILE A 6 -42.14 25.22 16.94
C ILE A 6 -42.96 24.14 17.67
N SER A 7 -43.66 23.31 16.89
CA SER A 7 -44.37 22.14 17.41
C SER A 7 -43.37 21.19 18.07
N LYS A 8 -43.42 21.09 19.41
CA LYS A 8 -42.65 20.10 20.18
C LYS A 8 -43.29 18.72 20.01
N ASN A 9 -42.79 17.94 19.06
CA ASN A 9 -43.15 16.53 18.89
C ASN A 9 -42.45 15.67 19.97
N ASN A 10 -43.07 15.55 21.14
CA ASN A 10 -42.58 14.75 22.28
C ASN A 10 -43.02 13.28 22.23
N LYS A 11 -43.10 12.67 21.04
CA LYS A 11 -43.39 11.23 20.93
C LYS A 11 -42.09 10.45 21.13
N GLY A 12 -42.00 9.69 22.21
CA GLY A 12 -40.90 8.75 22.44
C GLY A 12 -40.96 7.58 21.46
N PHE A 13 -39.83 6.90 21.27
CA PHE A 13 -39.76 5.71 20.43
C PHE A 13 -40.57 4.57 21.03
N THR A 14 -41.31 3.87 20.18
CA THR A 14 -41.96 2.62 20.53
C THR A 14 -40.94 1.50 20.65
N LEU A 15 -41.25 0.46 21.42
CA LEU A 15 -40.36 -0.71 21.56
C LEU A 15 -40.07 -1.36 20.20
N ILE A 16 -41.07 -1.41 19.30
CA ILE A 16 -40.91 -2.01 17.98
C ILE A 16 -39.96 -1.22 17.08
N GLU A 17 -39.93 0.11 17.18
CA GLU A 17 -38.98 0.95 16.43
C GLU A 17 -37.54 0.73 16.90
N VAL A 18 -37.33 0.62 18.21
CA VAL A 18 -35.99 0.34 18.76
C VAL A 18 -35.52 -1.05 18.33
N VAL A 19 -36.39 -2.04 18.45
CA VAL A 19 -36.08 -3.42 18.05
C VAL A 19 -35.81 -3.51 16.54
N SER A 20 -36.61 -2.85 15.70
CA SER A 20 -36.40 -2.86 14.25
C SER A 20 -35.12 -2.13 13.85
N ALA A 21 -34.80 -1.00 14.47
CA ALA A 21 -33.55 -0.27 14.25
C ALA A 21 -32.32 -1.13 14.62
N LEU A 22 -32.37 -1.86 15.74
CA LEU A 22 -31.29 -2.77 16.14
C LEU A 22 -31.13 -3.94 15.16
N LEU A 23 -32.22 -4.52 14.68
CA LEU A 23 -32.17 -5.58 13.66
C LEU A 23 -31.54 -5.07 12.35
N ILE A 24 -31.95 -3.89 11.89
CA ILE A 24 -31.36 -3.25 10.71
C ILE A 24 -29.87 -2.97 10.94
N LEU A 25 -29.50 -2.46 12.12
CA LEU A 25 -28.11 -2.19 12.46
C LEU A 25 -27.25 -3.45 12.38
N VAL A 26 -27.71 -4.58 12.92
CA VAL A 26 -26.96 -5.85 12.88
C VAL A 26 -26.77 -6.32 11.43
N VAL A 27 -27.83 -6.25 10.61
CA VAL A 27 -27.76 -6.64 9.19
C VAL A 27 -26.75 -5.78 8.41
N VAL A 28 -26.63 -4.50 8.75
CA VAL A 28 -25.73 -3.56 8.07
C VAL A 28 -24.30 -3.58 8.63
N ALA A 29 -24.14 -3.73 9.94
CA ALA A 29 -22.84 -3.64 10.62
C ALA A 29 -21.87 -4.75 10.19
N VAL A 30 -22.37 -5.97 10.00
CA VAL A 30 -21.56 -7.14 9.61
C VAL A 30 -20.86 -6.92 8.26
N PRO A 31 -21.57 -6.65 7.13
CA PRO A 31 -20.91 -6.46 5.84
C PRO A 31 -20.04 -5.20 5.80
N LEU A 32 -20.43 -4.11 6.48
CA LEU A 32 -19.59 -2.90 6.54
C LEU A 32 -18.25 -3.16 7.22
N THR A 33 -18.26 -3.88 8.33
CA THR A 33 -17.04 -4.25 9.06
C THR A 33 -16.12 -5.09 8.17
N TYR A 34 -16.70 -6.07 7.46
CA TYR A 34 -15.95 -6.92 6.54
C TYR A 34 -15.29 -6.14 5.39
N ILE A 35 -16.02 -5.22 4.76
CA ILE A 35 -15.48 -4.36 3.70
C ILE A 35 -14.37 -3.46 4.24
N PHE A 36 -14.56 -2.90 5.44
CA PHE A 36 -13.58 -2.01 6.06
C PHE A 36 -12.26 -2.73 6.35
N PHE A 37 -12.31 -3.92 6.94
CA PHE A 37 -11.10 -4.71 7.20
C PHE A 37 -10.35 -5.05 5.91
N GLN A 38 -11.05 -5.54 4.87
CA GLN A 38 -10.42 -5.82 3.58
C GLN A 38 -9.80 -4.58 2.94
N GLY A 39 -10.50 -3.44 2.97
CA GLY A 39 -9.98 -2.18 2.44
C GLY A 39 -8.72 -1.73 3.17
N SER A 40 -8.73 -1.83 4.51
CA SER A 40 -7.57 -1.44 5.34
C SER A 40 -6.33 -2.27 5.02
N TRP A 41 -6.48 -3.60 4.89
CA TRP A 41 -5.37 -4.49 4.57
C TRP A 41 -4.86 -4.29 3.14
N GLY A 42 -5.78 -4.14 2.17
CA GLY A 42 -5.41 -3.85 0.79
C GLY A 42 -4.66 -2.52 0.65
N SER A 43 -5.05 -1.50 1.42
CA SER A 43 -4.39 -0.20 1.44
C SER A 43 -2.96 -0.29 1.99
N GLU A 44 -2.73 -1.00 3.10
CA GLU A 44 -1.38 -1.18 3.65
C GLU A 44 -0.47 -1.92 2.66
N ILE A 45 -0.94 -3.03 2.08
CA ILE A 45 -0.19 -3.81 1.09
C ILE A 45 0.18 -2.94 -0.11
N SER A 46 -0.78 -2.19 -0.64
CA SER A 46 -0.59 -1.34 -1.82
C SER A 46 0.36 -0.18 -1.53
N GLY A 47 0.22 0.45 -0.36
CA GLY A 47 1.10 1.53 0.08
C GLY A 47 2.55 1.06 0.20
N LYS A 48 2.79 -0.07 0.88
CA LYS A 48 4.15 -0.61 1.04
C LYS A 48 4.77 -1.02 -0.30
N ARG A 49 3.97 -1.58 -1.22
CA ARG A 49 4.40 -1.92 -2.57
C ARG A 49 4.74 -0.68 -3.40
N ALA A 50 3.97 0.39 -3.29
CA ALA A 50 4.24 1.65 -3.99
C ALA A 50 5.57 2.27 -3.51
N VAL A 51 5.83 2.25 -2.20
CA VAL A 51 7.12 2.67 -1.64
C VAL A 51 8.27 1.81 -2.16
N ALA A 52 8.13 0.47 -2.15
CA ALA A 52 9.15 -0.43 -2.70
C ALA A 52 9.43 -0.17 -4.19
N LEU A 53 8.37 0.12 -4.97
CA LEU A 53 8.50 0.45 -6.39
C LEU A 53 9.26 1.75 -6.60
N ASN A 54 8.92 2.81 -5.86
CA ASN A 54 9.63 4.09 -5.94
C ASN A 54 11.11 3.94 -5.61
N PHE A 55 11.46 3.18 -4.57
CA PHE A 55 12.86 2.91 -4.24
C PHE A 55 13.59 2.09 -5.32
N ALA A 56 12.93 1.09 -5.89
CA ALA A 56 13.50 0.32 -6.99
C ALA A 56 13.74 1.21 -8.22
N GLN A 57 12.80 2.10 -8.54
CA GLN A 57 12.91 3.06 -9.64
C GLN A 57 14.04 4.06 -9.40
N GLN A 58 14.08 4.67 -8.21
CA GLN A 58 15.15 5.60 -7.83
C GLN A 58 16.53 4.97 -8.00
N LYS A 59 16.75 3.76 -7.45
CA LYS A 59 18.02 3.05 -7.60
C LYS A 59 18.32 2.71 -9.06
N MET A 60 17.31 2.33 -9.82
CA MET A 60 17.48 2.07 -11.25
C MET A 60 17.90 3.33 -12.02
N GLU A 61 17.30 4.48 -11.73
CA GLU A 61 17.63 5.76 -12.34
C GLU A 61 19.03 6.23 -11.96
N GLU A 62 19.45 6.05 -10.71
CA GLU A 62 20.84 6.29 -10.28
C GLU A 62 21.83 5.48 -11.13
N ILE A 63 21.58 4.18 -11.29
CA ILE A 63 22.43 3.28 -12.09
C ILE A 63 22.45 3.72 -13.58
N ILE A 64 21.28 4.04 -14.15
CA ILE A 64 21.17 4.49 -15.54
C ILE A 64 21.94 5.80 -15.74
N ALA A 65 21.83 6.74 -14.80
CA ALA A 65 22.52 8.02 -14.85
C ALA A 65 24.05 7.86 -14.74
N GLU A 66 24.52 6.90 -13.93
CA GLU A 66 25.95 6.55 -13.86
C GLU A 66 26.45 5.77 -15.08
N GLY A 67 25.55 5.12 -15.83
CA GLY A 67 25.87 4.33 -17.02
C GLY A 67 26.61 3.02 -16.73
N ARG A 68 26.74 2.65 -15.45
CA ARG A 68 27.41 1.43 -14.99
C ARG A 68 26.65 0.88 -13.79
N ALA A 69 26.61 -0.44 -13.69
CA ALA A 69 26.02 -1.12 -12.53
C ALA A 69 27.10 -1.93 -11.81
N VAL A 70 27.04 -1.90 -10.49
CA VAL A 70 27.87 -2.72 -9.62
C VAL A 70 26.92 -3.55 -8.75
N GLU A 71 27.28 -4.80 -8.49
CA GLU A 71 26.55 -5.60 -7.52
C GLU A 71 26.69 -4.99 -6.13
N GLU A 72 25.56 -4.69 -5.50
CA GLU A 72 25.51 -3.98 -4.23
C GLU A 72 24.29 -4.45 -3.44
N GLU A 73 24.43 -4.54 -2.13
CA GLU A 73 23.32 -4.77 -1.21
C GLU A 73 23.38 -3.73 -0.09
N GLY A 74 22.21 -3.22 0.29
CA GLY A 74 22.14 -2.14 1.27
C GLY A 74 20.73 -1.94 1.82
N ASN A 75 20.61 -0.92 2.65
CA ASN A 75 19.36 -0.48 3.25
C ASN A 75 19.04 0.96 2.84
N PHE A 76 17.76 1.30 2.88
CA PHE A 76 17.34 2.69 2.69
C PHE A 76 17.32 3.40 4.04
N SER A 77 18.25 4.36 4.23
CA SER A 77 18.33 5.15 5.47
C SER A 77 17.03 5.89 5.81
N GLU A 78 16.29 6.30 4.78
CA GLU A 78 15.03 7.05 4.89
C GLU A 78 13.81 6.14 5.21
N ALA A 79 13.94 4.83 5.00
CA ALA A 79 12.85 3.87 5.16
C ALA A 79 13.33 2.57 5.83
N PRO A 80 13.37 2.56 7.19
CA PRO A 80 13.64 1.35 7.94
C PRO A 80 12.70 0.20 7.54
N GLY A 81 13.25 -1.00 7.36
CA GLY A 81 12.50 -2.18 6.91
C GLY A 81 12.45 -2.40 5.40
N TYR A 82 13.07 -1.51 4.61
CA TYR A 82 13.33 -1.72 3.19
C TYR A 82 14.83 -1.94 2.96
N THR A 83 15.16 -3.01 2.24
CA THR A 83 16.53 -3.28 1.78
C THR A 83 16.54 -3.49 0.27
N TYR A 84 17.71 -3.35 -0.35
CA TYR A 84 17.86 -3.56 -1.78
C TYR A 84 19.06 -4.45 -2.09
N ARG A 85 18.97 -5.12 -3.24
CA ARG A 85 20.07 -5.85 -3.87
C ARG A 85 20.09 -5.53 -5.37
N ILE A 86 21.25 -5.18 -5.87
CA ILE A 86 21.55 -4.98 -7.29
C ILE A 86 22.33 -6.21 -7.76
N SER A 87 21.84 -6.88 -8.79
CA SER A 87 22.53 -8.00 -9.45
C SER A 87 22.79 -7.67 -10.91
N VAL A 88 23.98 -8.00 -11.40
CA VAL A 88 24.40 -7.67 -12.77
C VAL A 88 24.76 -8.97 -13.49
N THR A 89 23.91 -9.37 -14.42
CA THR A 89 24.12 -10.60 -15.19
C THR A 89 24.57 -10.27 -16.62
N PRO A 90 25.69 -10.82 -17.11
CA PRO A 90 26.10 -10.64 -18.50
C PRO A 90 25.07 -11.23 -19.49
N ASP A 91 24.73 -10.46 -20.52
CA ASP A 91 23.85 -10.84 -21.63
C ASP A 91 24.47 -10.40 -22.97
N GLY A 92 25.45 -11.16 -23.46
CA GLY A 92 26.21 -10.85 -24.67
C GLY A 92 27.04 -9.57 -24.54
N LYS A 93 26.70 -8.53 -25.30
CA LYS A 93 27.34 -7.19 -25.23
C LYS A 93 26.68 -6.26 -24.21
N MET A 94 25.64 -6.74 -23.53
CA MET A 94 24.86 -5.99 -22.55
C MET A 94 25.03 -6.64 -21.17
N HIS A 95 24.69 -5.88 -20.13
CA HIS A 95 24.49 -6.37 -18.79
C HIS A 95 23.03 -6.19 -18.41
N LEU A 96 22.38 -7.29 -18.02
CA LEU A 96 21.06 -7.28 -17.40
C LEU A 96 21.21 -6.90 -15.93
N VAL A 97 20.81 -5.68 -15.61
CA VAL A 97 20.85 -5.14 -14.26
C VAL A 97 19.49 -5.32 -13.63
N THR A 98 19.44 -5.95 -12.46
CA THR A 98 18.20 -6.17 -11.71
C THR A 98 18.32 -5.56 -10.32
N VAL A 99 17.45 -4.60 -10.02
CA VAL A 99 17.29 -4.00 -8.70
C VAL A 99 16.14 -4.72 -8.01
N THR A 100 16.42 -5.37 -6.88
CA THR A 100 15.41 -6.05 -6.05
C THR A 100 15.29 -5.35 -4.71
N VAL A 101 14.09 -4.89 -4.37
CA VAL A 101 13.76 -4.32 -3.07
C VAL A 101 13.01 -5.35 -2.23
N PHE A 102 13.47 -5.56 -0.99
CA PHE A 102 12.84 -6.44 -0.01
C PHE A 102 12.16 -5.61 1.07
N TYR A 103 10.96 -6.02 1.46
CA TYR A 103 10.14 -5.32 2.44
C TYR A 103 9.16 -6.28 3.13
N GLU A 104 8.62 -5.90 4.27
CA GLU A 104 7.70 -6.76 5.04
C GLU A 104 6.27 -6.21 5.06
N VAL A 105 5.32 -7.08 4.75
CA VAL A 105 3.89 -6.77 4.82
C VAL A 105 3.19 -7.87 5.62
N MET A 106 2.52 -7.49 6.72
CA MET A 106 1.79 -8.41 7.60
C MET A 106 2.61 -9.64 8.03
N GLY A 107 3.86 -9.45 8.47
CA GLY A 107 4.71 -10.55 8.92
C GLY A 107 5.35 -11.37 7.78
N LYS A 108 5.08 -11.03 6.52
CA LYS A 108 5.58 -11.76 5.36
C LYS A 108 6.56 -10.91 4.57
N SER A 109 7.77 -11.42 4.39
CA SER A 109 8.74 -10.84 3.46
C SER A 109 8.19 -10.89 2.04
N GLN A 110 8.19 -9.74 1.39
CA GLN A 110 7.87 -9.53 -0.01
C GLN A 110 9.12 -9.02 -0.73
N ARG A 111 9.15 -9.23 -2.04
CA ARG A 111 10.19 -8.67 -2.91
C ARG A 111 9.56 -8.07 -4.15
N LEU A 112 10.14 -6.97 -4.62
CA LEU A 112 9.80 -6.32 -5.88
C LEU A 112 11.09 -6.13 -6.67
N SER A 113 11.08 -6.52 -7.95
CA SER A 113 12.26 -6.42 -8.81
C SER A 113 11.95 -5.62 -10.06
N LEU A 114 12.90 -4.76 -10.45
CA LEU A 114 12.93 -4.08 -11.74
C LEU A 114 14.22 -4.47 -12.46
N SER A 115 14.14 -4.63 -13.77
CA SER A 115 15.29 -5.01 -14.58
C SER A 115 15.43 -4.09 -15.79
N THR A 116 16.67 -3.78 -16.16
CA THR A 116 17.01 -3.03 -17.36
C THR A 116 18.28 -3.59 -18.01
N LEU A 117 18.47 -3.28 -19.29
CA LEU A 117 19.69 -3.62 -20.02
C LEU A 117 20.60 -2.39 -20.12
N LEU A 118 21.86 -2.54 -19.73
CA LEU A 118 22.90 -1.53 -19.92
C LEU A 118 23.99 -2.06 -20.86
N PRO A 119 24.68 -1.22 -21.63
CA PRO A 119 25.85 -1.65 -22.39
C PRO A 119 26.92 -2.25 -21.47
N GLY A 120 27.57 -3.32 -21.91
CA GLY A 120 28.81 -3.76 -21.30
C GLY A 120 29.88 -2.69 -21.53
N GLY A 121 30.39 -2.12 -20.42
CA GLY A 121 31.46 -1.12 -20.45
C GLY A 121 32.76 -1.64 -21.06
#